data_AF-A0AAJ2J293-F1
#
_entry.id   AF-A0AAJ2J293-F1
#
_cell.length_a   1.000
_cell.length_b   1.000
_cell.length_c   1.000
_cell.angle_alpha   90.00
_cell.angle_beta   90.00
_cell.angle_gamma   90.00
#
_symmetry.space_group_name_H-M   'P 1'
#
loop_
_entity.id
_entity.type
_entity.pdbx_description
1 polymer ?
#
loop_
_entity_poly.entity_id
_entity_poly.type
_entity_poly.pdbx_seq_one_letter_code
_entity_poly.pdbx_strand_id
1 'polypeptide(L)'
;MINNKTEYSWPANFPEGIPALEETVPAEGWVYRLARTFPPTQVDFLPHREEKPNYPYNKDQIPLSYGVSVWTKLDKIKQVARNYPYPEQYGNWHTVCGSLCPELGVIPKELTMSGHVTLWVQEGAKPHEYISHKVEE
;
A
#
# COMPACT_ATOMS: atom_id res chain seq x y z
N MET A 1 -27.88 -5.70 -13.59
CA MET A 1 -26.70 -5.59 -12.72
C MET A 1 -25.55 -5.16 -13.60
N ILE A 2 -25.06 -3.93 -13.46
CA ILE A 2 -23.96 -3.43 -14.29
C ILE A 2 -22.68 -4.02 -13.70
N ASN A 3 -22.13 -5.03 -14.36
CA ASN A 3 -20.87 -5.66 -14.01
C ASN A 3 -19.75 -4.75 -14.51
N ASN A 4 -19.51 -3.62 -13.83
CA ASN A 4 -18.36 -2.76 -14.10
C ASN A 4 -17.12 -3.46 -13.53
N LYS A 5 -16.65 -4.47 -14.25
CA LYS A 5 -15.35 -5.07 -13.98
C LYS A 5 -14.32 -4.06 -14.49
N THR A 6 -13.80 -3.22 -13.60
CA THR A 6 -12.66 -2.35 -13.93
C THR A 6 -11.55 -3.25 -14.47
N GLU A 7 -11.17 -3.06 -15.73
CA GLU A 7 -10.04 -3.78 -16.31
C GLU A 7 -8.75 -3.14 -15.79
N TYR A 8 -7.99 -3.91 -15.00
CA TYR A 8 -6.73 -3.47 -14.45
C TYR A 8 -5.57 -3.86 -15.37
N SER A 9 -4.63 -2.94 -15.55
CA SER A 9 -3.34 -3.23 -16.17
C SER A 9 -2.29 -3.33 -15.06
N TRP A 10 -1.53 -4.42 -15.00
CA TRP A 10 -0.51 -4.61 -13.96
C TRP A 10 0.88 -4.26 -14.48
N PRO A 11 1.78 -3.77 -13.61
CA PRO A 11 3.16 -3.53 -13.98
C PRO A 11 3.85 -4.75 -14.59
N ALA A 12 4.71 -4.53 -15.58
CA ALA A 12 5.37 -5.61 -16.32
C ALA A 12 6.27 -6.50 -15.45
N ASN A 13 6.68 -6.03 -14.27
CA ASN A 13 7.45 -6.80 -13.29
C ASN A 13 6.57 -7.67 -12.37
N PHE A 14 5.24 -7.59 -12.45
CA PHE A 14 4.34 -8.46 -11.70
C PHE A 14 4.36 -9.86 -12.30
N PRO A 15 4.58 -10.91 -11.50
CA PRO A 15 4.46 -12.28 -11.96
C PRO A 15 3.02 -12.60 -12.39
N GLU A 16 2.89 -13.59 -13.27
CA GLU A 16 1.58 -14.12 -13.64
C GLU A 16 0.80 -14.56 -12.38
N GLY A 17 -0.48 -14.18 -12.32
CA GLY A 17 -1.36 -14.47 -11.19
C GLY A 17 -1.15 -13.58 -9.96
N ILE A 18 -0.35 -12.51 -10.04
CA ILE A 18 -0.17 -11.55 -8.96
C ILE A 18 -0.63 -10.16 -9.44
N PRO A 19 -1.62 -9.52 -8.78
CA PRO A 19 -2.43 -10.07 -7.68
C PRO A 19 -3.37 -11.20 -8.11
N ALA A 20 -3.72 -12.09 -7.18
CA ALA A 20 -4.74 -13.12 -7.38
C ALA A 20 -6.12 -12.46 -7.43
N LEU A 21 -6.61 -12.13 -8.63
CA LEU A 21 -7.78 -11.26 -8.82
C LEU A 21 -9.04 -11.77 -8.12
N GLU A 22 -9.20 -13.09 -8.04
CA GLU A 22 -10.29 -13.76 -7.34
C GLU A 22 -10.28 -13.56 -5.81
N GLU A 23 -9.14 -13.20 -5.22
CA GLU A 23 -8.99 -12.90 -3.79
C GLU A 23 -8.89 -11.40 -3.48
N THR A 24 -9.14 -10.56 -4.49
CA THR A 24 -9.05 -9.09 -4.38
C THR A 24 -10.36 -8.39 -4.72
N VAL A 25 -10.46 -7.15 -4.29
CA VAL A 25 -11.54 -6.21 -4.60
C VAL A 25 -10.94 -4.88 -5.04
N PRO A 26 -11.69 -4.06 -5.81
CA PRO A 26 -11.29 -2.69 -6.10
C PRO A 26 -10.83 -1.94 -4.84
N ALA A 27 -9.74 -1.19 -4.96
CA ALA A 27 -9.18 -0.44 -3.85
C ALA A 27 -10.16 0.66 -3.43
N GLU A 28 -10.68 0.59 -2.21
CA GLU A 28 -11.61 1.59 -1.69
C GLU A 28 -11.38 1.82 -0.20
N GLY A 29 -11.82 2.98 0.28
CA GLY A 29 -11.83 3.32 1.70
C GLY A 29 -10.64 4.17 2.15
N TRP A 30 -10.69 4.60 3.41
CA TRP A 30 -9.70 5.49 4.00
C TRP A 30 -8.50 4.71 4.52
N VAL A 31 -7.30 5.19 4.21
CA VAL A 31 -6.04 4.56 4.62
C VAL A 31 -5.01 5.56 5.10
N TYR A 32 -3.98 5.02 5.75
CA TYR A 32 -2.83 5.69 6.31
C TYR A 32 -1.54 5.05 5.78
N ARG A 33 -0.48 5.85 5.64
CA ARG A 33 0.85 5.38 5.27
C ARG A 33 1.92 6.20 5.97
N LEU A 34 3.06 5.58 6.26
CA LEU A 34 4.28 6.30 6.64
C LEU A 34 5.02 6.70 5.36
N ALA A 35 5.31 7.99 5.21
CA ALA A 35 6.05 8.55 4.08
C ALA A 35 7.33 9.23 4.57
N ARG A 36 8.42 9.10 3.81
CA ARG A 36 9.71 9.74 4.08
C ARG A 36 9.67 11.24 3.78
N THR A 37 8.82 11.64 2.84
CA THR A 37 8.67 13.04 2.42
C THR A 37 7.29 13.58 2.71
N PHE A 38 7.17 14.91 2.81
CA PHE A 38 5.89 15.61 2.89
C PHE A 38 5.92 16.92 2.08
N PRO A 39 5.01 17.13 1.11
CA PRO A 39 4.00 16.18 0.61
C PRO A 39 4.64 14.88 0.08
N PRO A 40 3.96 13.73 0.19
CA PRO A 40 4.56 12.48 -0.20
C PRO A 40 4.66 12.40 -1.73
N THR A 41 5.64 11.62 -2.20
CA THR A 41 5.96 11.47 -3.62
C THR A 41 5.88 10.01 -4.04
N GLN A 42 6.07 9.71 -5.33
CA GLN A 42 6.06 8.33 -5.83
C GLN A 42 7.06 7.42 -5.09
N VAL A 43 8.22 7.93 -4.69
CA VAL A 43 9.23 7.12 -3.96
C VAL A 43 8.77 6.71 -2.57
N ASP A 44 7.77 7.40 -2.02
CA ASP A 44 7.16 7.04 -0.75
C ASP A 44 6.14 5.93 -0.91
N PHE A 45 5.77 5.49 -2.12
CA PHE A 45 4.74 4.48 -2.41
C PHE A 45 5.29 3.31 -3.22
N LEU A 46 6.53 2.92 -2.97
CA LEU A 46 7.14 1.75 -3.62
C LEU A 46 6.65 0.43 -2.98
N PRO A 47 6.53 -0.64 -3.78
CA PRO A 47 6.41 -2.00 -3.27
C PRO A 47 7.57 -2.37 -2.36
N HIS A 48 7.29 -3.20 -1.34
CA HIS A 48 8.31 -3.56 -0.36
C HIS A 48 9.53 -4.27 -1.01
N ARG A 49 9.30 -5.06 -2.06
CA ARG A 49 10.36 -5.72 -2.83
C ARG A 49 11.30 -4.73 -3.52
N GLU A 50 10.78 -3.58 -3.96
CA GLU A 50 11.60 -2.53 -4.57
C GLU A 50 12.36 -1.73 -3.50
N GLU A 51 11.74 -1.51 -2.33
CA GLU A 51 12.42 -0.86 -1.21
C GLU A 51 13.54 -1.72 -0.59
N LYS A 52 13.37 -3.05 -0.61
CA LYS A 52 14.26 -4.02 0.02
C LYS A 52 14.53 -5.20 -0.94
N PRO A 53 15.30 -5.01 -2.03
CA PRO A 53 15.51 -6.03 -3.06
C PRO A 53 16.19 -7.31 -2.57
N ASN A 54 16.95 -7.22 -1.47
CA ASN A 54 17.66 -8.36 -0.87
C ASN A 54 16.87 -9.03 0.27
N TYR A 55 15.61 -8.63 0.53
CA TYR A 55 14.82 -9.24 1.60
C TYR A 55 14.35 -10.64 1.20
N PRO A 56 14.57 -11.67 2.04
CA PRO A 56 14.12 -13.02 1.73
C PRO A 56 12.60 -13.15 1.95
N TYR A 57 11.86 -13.39 0.87
CA TYR A 57 10.42 -13.64 0.93
C TYR A 57 10.13 -15.14 0.92
N ASN A 58 9.24 -15.59 1.81
CA ASN A 58 8.63 -16.92 1.69
C ASN A 58 7.51 -16.91 0.63
N LYS A 59 6.99 -18.08 0.27
CA LYS A 59 5.98 -18.23 -0.79
C LYS A 59 4.74 -17.37 -0.57
N ASP A 60 4.27 -17.27 0.67
CA ASP A 60 3.06 -16.52 1.02
C ASP A 60 3.29 -15.00 1.00
N GLN A 61 4.53 -14.57 1.24
CA GLN A 61 4.93 -13.16 1.21
C GLN A 61 5.24 -12.66 -0.21
N ILE A 62 5.56 -13.56 -1.16
CA ILE A 62 5.92 -13.17 -2.52
C ILE A 62 4.82 -12.30 -3.15
N PRO A 63 3.53 -12.68 -3.18
CA PRO A 63 2.48 -11.84 -3.76
C PRO A 63 2.34 -10.48 -3.09
N LEU A 64 2.43 -10.45 -1.75
CA LEU A 64 2.30 -9.23 -0.96
C LEU A 64 3.46 -8.24 -1.22
N SER A 65 4.65 -8.76 -1.52
CA SER A 65 5.85 -7.95 -1.73
C SER A 65 5.80 -7.06 -2.98
N TYR A 66 4.90 -7.37 -3.93
CA TYR A 66 4.63 -6.56 -5.13
C TYR A 66 3.67 -5.40 -4.90
N GLY A 67 3.04 -5.32 -3.72
CA GLY A 67 2.15 -4.24 -3.38
C GLY A 67 2.74 -3.24 -2.39
N VAL A 68 2.04 -2.12 -2.28
CA VAL A 68 2.34 -0.99 -1.42
C VAL A 68 1.66 -1.19 -0.07
N SER A 69 2.41 -1.13 1.03
CA SER A 69 1.85 -1.28 2.38
C SER A 69 1.07 -0.05 2.84
N VAL A 70 -0.21 -0.21 3.14
CA VAL A 70 -1.06 0.82 3.74
C VAL A 70 -1.76 0.28 4.98
N TRP A 71 -2.32 1.16 5.80
CA TRP A 71 -3.05 0.80 7.01
C TRP A 71 -4.45 1.37 7.00
N THR A 72 -5.46 0.61 7.40
CA THR A 72 -6.84 1.08 7.57
C THR A 72 -7.10 1.71 8.94
N LYS A 73 -6.14 1.57 9.88
CA LYS A 73 -6.29 2.00 11.27
C LYS A 73 -5.14 2.91 11.70
N LEU A 74 -5.49 4.10 12.19
CA LEU A 74 -4.51 5.11 12.61
C LEU A 74 -3.68 4.68 13.84
N ASP A 75 -4.32 4.07 14.83
CA ASP A 75 -3.64 3.60 16.04
C ASP A 75 -2.55 2.56 15.72
N LYS A 76 -2.81 1.70 14.72
CA LYS A 76 -1.88 0.66 14.29
C LYS A 76 -0.67 1.23 13.58
N ILE A 77 -0.84 2.20 12.69
CA ILE A 77 0.31 2.83 12.02
C ILE A 77 1.12 3.72 12.98
N LYS A 78 0.46 4.43 13.91
CA LYS A 78 1.15 5.16 14.98
C LYS A 78 1.94 4.19 15.89
N GLN A 79 1.41 2.99 16.15
CA GLN A 79 2.15 1.95 16.87
C GLN A 79 3.38 1.46 16.08
N VAL A 80 3.27 1.26 14.77
CA VAL A 80 4.42 0.90 13.92
C VAL A 80 5.51 1.98 13.99
N ALA A 81 5.17 3.26 13.85
CA ALA A 81 6.14 4.35 13.98
C ALA A 81 6.85 4.35 15.35
N ARG A 82 6.11 4.16 16.44
CA ARG A 82 6.69 4.07 17.80
C ARG A 82 7.60 2.86 18.01
N ASN A 83 7.30 1.73 17.36
CA ASN A 83 8.11 0.52 17.48
C ASN A 83 9.44 0.62 16.74
N TYR A 84 9.56 1.53 15.77
CA TYR A 84 10.76 1.72 14.95
C TYR A 84 11.17 3.20 14.89
N PRO A 85 11.52 3.82 16.03
CA PRO A 85 11.64 5.26 16.18
C PRO A 85 12.99 5.82 15.68
N TYR A 86 13.93 4.98 15.27
CA TYR A 86 15.27 5.44 14.91
C TYR A 86 15.28 6.13 13.53
N PRO A 87 16.17 7.11 13.29
CA PRO A 87 16.24 7.85 12.02
C PRO A 87 16.41 6.99 10.77
N GLU A 88 17.16 5.89 10.88
CA GLU A 88 17.35 4.90 9.82
C GLU A 88 16.11 4.01 9.57
N GLN A 89 15.11 4.10 10.44
CA GLN A 89 13.82 3.43 10.37
C GLN A 89 12.72 4.46 10.05
N TYR A 90 11.77 4.68 10.96
CA TYR A 90 10.63 5.59 10.77
C TYR A 90 10.71 6.88 11.60
N GLY A 91 11.83 7.13 12.29
CA GLY A 91 11.95 8.26 13.23
C GLY A 91 11.67 9.64 12.63
N ASN A 92 11.92 9.81 11.33
CA ASN A 92 11.68 11.07 10.61
C ASN A 92 10.55 10.96 9.57
N TRP A 93 9.78 9.88 9.58
CA TRP A 93 8.72 9.67 8.61
C TRP A 93 7.43 10.33 9.07
N HIS A 94 6.63 10.79 8.12
CA HIS A 94 5.34 11.42 8.34
C HIS A 94 4.20 10.42 8.16
N THR A 95 3.20 10.46 9.04
CA THR A 95 1.94 9.75 8.79
C THR A 95 1.09 10.60 7.84
N VAL A 96 0.82 10.05 6.66
CA VAL A 96 -0.11 10.62 5.67
C VAL A 96 -1.36 9.76 5.56
N CYS A 97 -2.46 10.34 5.12
CA CYS A 97 -3.74 9.66 4.95
C CYS A 97 -4.48 10.14 3.70
N GLY A 98 -5.48 9.36 3.30
CA GLY A 98 -6.36 9.70 2.20
C GLY A 98 -7.27 8.55 1.81
N SER A 99 -7.98 8.71 0.69
CA SER A 99 -8.93 7.72 0.21
C SER A 99 -8.35 6.92 -0.94
N LEU A 100 -8.48 5.61 -0.86
CA LEU A 100 -8.35 4.74 -2.03
C LEU A 100 -9.57 4.91 -2.94
N CYS A 101 -9.36 4.68 -4.22
CA CYS A 101 -10.41 4.58 -5.23
C CYS A 101 -10.06 3.46 -6.24
N PRO A 102 -11.06 2.91 -6.95
CA PRO A 102 -10.85 1.79 -7.87
C PRO A 102 -9.76 2.06 -8.92
N GLU A 103 -9.55 3.31 -9.32
CA GLU A 103 -8.53 3.70 -10.29
C GLU A 103 -7.09 3.55 -9.77
N LEU A 104 -6.89 3.26 -8.48
CA LEU A 104 -5.56 2.95 -7.95
C LEU A 104 -5.15 1.50 -8.14
N GLY A 105 -6.11 0.57 -8.25
CA GLY A 105 -5.86 -0.87 -8.33
C GLY A 105 -6.74 -1.66 -7.36
N VAL A 106 -6.15 -2.67 -6.70
CA VAL A 106 -6.91 -3.62 -5.86
C VAL A 106 -6.27 -3.84 -4.49
N ILE A 107 -7.09 -4.28 -3.53
CA ILE A 107 -6.70 -4.69 -2.18
C ILE A 107 -7.25 -6.11 -1.88
N PRO A 108 -6.71 -6.84 -0.89
CA PRO A 108 -7.26 -8.12 -0.46
C PRO A 108 -8.74 -8.00 -0.05
N LYS A 109 -9.54 -9.01 -0.37
CA LYS A 109 -10.92 -9.16 0.13
C LYS A 109 -10.97 -9.21 1.65
N GLU A 110 -10.11 -10.04 2.22
CA GLU A 110 -10.05 -10.28 3.66
C GLU A 110 -9.06 -9.31 4.30
N LEU A 111 -9.57 -8.43 5.15
CA LEU A 111 -8.74 -7.44 5.86
C LEU A 111 -8.17 -8.03 7.15
N THR A 112 -6.89 -7.77 7.40
CA THR A 112 -6.21 -8.26 8.60
C THR A 112 -6.63 -7.49 9.86
N MET A 113 -6.64 -8.15 11.02
CA MET A 113 -6.92 -7.47 12.30
C MET A 113 -5.91 -6.36 12.64
N SER A 114 -4.67 -6.51 12.14
CA SER A 114 -3.60 -5.52 12.30
C SER A 114 -3.88 -4.22 11.55
N GLY A 115 -4.89 -4.22 10.65
CA GLY A 115 -5.21 -3.10 9.78
C GLY A 115 -4.21 -2.90 8.66
N HIS A 116 -3.16 -3.73 8.55
CA HIS A 116 -2.24 -3.70 7.41
C HIS A 116 -2.94 -4.28 6.17
N VAL A 117 -2.80 -3.56 5.07
CA VAL A 117 -3.40 -3.89 3.78
C VAL A 117 -2.33 -3.70 2.72
N THR A 118 -2.27 -4.64 1.78
CA THR A 118 -1.43 -4.51 0.59
C THR A 118 -2.26 -3.88 -0.52
N LEU A 119 -1.82 -2.75 -1.06
CA LEU A 119 -2.38 -2.14 -2.25
C LEU A 119 -1.56 -2.58 -3.47
N TRP A 120 -2.13 -3.39 -4.35
CA TRP A 120 -1.54 -3.64 -5.66
C TRP A 120 -1.95 -2.51 -6.58
N VAL A 121 -0.97 -1.68 -6.92
CA VAL A 121 -1.16 -0.48 -7.72
C VAL A 121 -1.18 -0.87 -9.18
N GLN A 122 -2.20 -0.43 -9.92
CA GLN A 122 -2.24 -0.68 -11.36
C GLN A 122 -1.25 0.23 -12.10
N GLU A 123 -0.84 -0.19 -13.29
CA GLU A 123 0.10 0.54 -14.14
C GLU A 123 -0.35 1.99 -14.36
N GLY A 124 0.57 2.93 -14.15
CA GLY A 124 0.32 4.37 -14.31
C GLY A 124 -0.46 5.04 -13.18
N ALA A 125 -0.99 4.31 -12.19
CA ALA A 125 -1.67 4.90 -11.05
C ALA A 125 -0.71 5.61 -10.08
N LYS A 126 -1.21 6.66 -9.42
CA LYS A 126 -0.41 7.57 -8.58
C LYS A 126 -0.96 7.67 -7.16
N PRO A 127 -0.78 6.66 -6.31
CA PRO A 127 -1.37 6.63 -4.96
C PRO A 127 -0.92 7.80 -4.06
N HIS A 128 0.27 8.36 -4.31
CA HIS A 128 0.79 9.52 -3.58
C HIS A 128 -0.03 10.80 -3.79
N GLU A 129 -0.80 10.91 -4.88
CA GLU A 129 -1.72 12.04 -5.10
C GLU A 129 -3.01 11.90 -4.24
N TYR A 130 -3.40 10.66 -3.91
CA TYR A 130 -4.64 10.32 -3.21
C TYR A 130 -4.46 10.15 -1.70
N ILE A 131 -3.27 9.73 -1.26
CA ILE A 131 -2.90 9.50 0.15
C ILE A 131 -1.85 10.56 0.54
N SER A 132 -2.29 11.81 0.59
CA SER A 132 -1.40 12.99 0.68
C SER A 132 -1.68 13.92 1.85
N HIS A 133 -2.77 13.71 2.59
CA HIS A 133 -3.13 14.57 3.72
C HIS A 133 -2.27 14.26 4.93
N LYS A 134 -1.77 15.30 5.61
CA LYS A 134 -1.02 15.12 6.86
C LYS A 134 -1.96 14.66 7.98
N VAL A 135 -1.53 13.68 8.76
CA VAL A 135 -2.18 13.38 10.04
C VAL A 135 -1.54 14.23 11.12
N GLU A 136 -2.34 14.98 11.88
CA GLU A 136 -1.85 15.70 13.07
C GLU A 136 -1.45 14.69 14.16
N GLU A 137 -0.27 14.91 14.75
CA GLU A 137 0.36 13.96 15.68
C GLU A 137 -0.20 14.03 17.10
#